data_AF-A0A218QF25-F1
#
_entry.id   AF-A0A218QF25-F1
#
_cell.length_a   1.000
_cell.length_b   1.000
_cell.length_c   1.000
_cell.angle_alpha   90.00
_cell.angle_beta   90.00
_cell.angle_gamma   90.00
#
_symmetry.space_group_name_H-M   'P 1'
#
loop_
_entity.id
_entity.type
_entity.pdbx_description
1 polymer ?
#
loop_
_entity_poly.entity_id
_entity_poly.type
_entity_poly.pdbx_seq_one_letter_code
_entity_poly.pdbx_strand_id
1 'polypeptide(L)'
;MSIRGAGKLFQTREPDFEAEVAKIAASVFPNTQFQLLFQTIGSGHAALVLPKAQFQLLSEKIGSDNLCITFKAKHFSENFKLRFFPKIRTLTLSGYYNEGMAHLIYIPDNNYNWLNGRGYEITSPDSIGEKFELLANKLYPFLQEFYF
;
A
#
# COMPACT_ATOMS: atom_id res chain seq x y z
N MET A 1 -42.87 0.97 -1.73
CA MET A 1 -42.16 1.28 -0.47
C MET A 1 -40.66 1.21 -0.77
N SER A 2 -39.96 2.33 -0.60
CA SER A 2 -38.55 2.53 -0.92
C SER A 2 -37.68 2.10 0.26
N ILE A 3 -36.55 1.44 0.00
CA ILE A 3 -35.35 1.64 0.83
C ILE A 3 -34.15 1.87 -0.10
N ARG A 4 -33.79 3.15 -0.20
CA ARG A 4 -32.51 3.64 -0.70
C ARG A 4 -31.41 3.10 0.21
N GLY A 5 -30.31 2.60 -0.37
CA GLY A 5 -29.15 2.21 0.44
C GLY A 5 -27.86 1.88 -0.30
N ALA A 6 -27.78 2.07 -1.62
CA ALA A 6 -26.57 1.74 -2.40
C ALA A 6 -25.97 2.95 -3.15
N GLY A 7 -26.44 4.16 -2.86
CA GLY A 7 -25.90 5.39 -3.44
C GLY A 7 -25.40 6.30 -2.33
N LYS A 8 -24.20 6.05 -1.78
CA LYS A 8 -23.46 7.04 -0.96
C LYS A 8 -22.02 6.71 -0.50
N LEU A 9 -21.36 5.66 -1.00
CA LEU A 9 -19.94 5.39 -0.63
C LEU A 9 -18.93 5.60 -1.77
N PHE A 10 -19.38 5.96 -2.97
CA PHE A 10 -18.53 6.09 -4.17
C PHE A 10 -18.23 7.53 -4.60
N GLN A 11 -18.52 8.56 -3.78
CA GLN A 11 -18.52 9.95 -4.24
C GLN A 11 -17.82 10.99 -3.36
N THR A 12 -16.88 10.58 -2.50
CA THR A 12 -15.93 11.52 -1.88
C THR A 12 -14.68 10.78 -1.39
N ARG A 13 -13.92 10.17 -2.32
CA ARG A 13 -12.47 10.20 -2.11
C ARG A 13 -12.11 11.66 -2.33
N GLU A 14 -11.89 12.39 -1.24
CA GLU A 14 -11.64 13.82 -1.29
C GLU A 14 -10.51 14.09 -2.30
N PRO A 15 -10.66 15.06 -3.22
CA PRO A 15 -9.55 15.51 -4.06
C PRO A 15 -8.27 15.77 -3.24
N ASP A 16 -8.44 16.17 -1.99
CA ASP A 16 -7.37 16.38 -1.01
C ASP A 16 -6.63 15.08 -0.65
N PHE A 17 -7.33 13.94 -0.56
CA PHE A 17 -6.68 12.65 -0.32
C PHE A 17 -5.79 12.25 -1.50
N GLU A 18 -6.31 12.32 -2.72
CA GLU A 18 -5.55 11.95 -3.92
C GLU A 18 -4.36 12.91 -4.13
N ALA A 19 -4.58 14.21 -3.90
CA ALA A 19 -3.54 15.22 -3.98
C ALA A 19 -2.42 15.00 -2.95
N GLU A 20 -2.75 14.68 -1.69
CA GLU A 20 -1.73 14.47 -0.66
C GLU A 20 -0.96 13.16 -0.90
N VAL A 21 -1.62 12.08 -1.31
CA VAL A 21 -0.92 10.85 -1.74
C VAL A 21 0.04 11.14 -2.89
N ALA A 22 -0.41 11.89 -3.90
CA ALA A 22 0.42 12.27 -5.04
C ALA A 22 1.63 13.12 -4.61
N LYS A 23 1.40 14.08 -3.72
CA LYS A 23 2.44 14.97 -3.16
C LYS A 23 3.47 14.19 -2.35
N ILE A 24 3.03 13.23 -1.52
CA ILE A 24 3.95 12.36 -0.78
C ILE A 24 4.80 11.54 -1.77
N ALA A 25 4.19 10.94 -2.79
CA ALA A 25 4.91 10.19 -3.81
C ALA A 25 5.93 11.05 -4.57
N ALA A 26 5.52 12.26 -4.99
CA ALA A 26 6.41 13.22 -5.66
C ALA A 26 7.57 13.67 -4.75
N SER A 27 7.39 13.71 -3.43
CA SER A 27 8.48 14.06 -2.50
C SER A 27 9.60 13.01 -2.43
N VAL A 28 9.31 11.76 -2.81
CA VAL A 28 10.29 10.64 -2.83
C VAL A 28 10.76 10.34 -4.26
N PHE A 29 9.89 10.56 -5.24
CA PHE A 29 10.14 10.35 -6.67
C PHE A 29 9.91 11.66 -7.45
N PRO A 30 10.73 12.69 -7.22
CA PRO A 30 10.48 14.05 -7.75
C PRO A 30 10.52 14.14 -9.28
N ASN A 31 11.20 13.20 -9.94
CA ASN A 31 11.36 13.18 -11.39
C ASN A 31 10.41 12.18 -12.07
N THR A 32 9.51 11.54 -11.33
CA THR A 32 8.62 10.51 -11.85
C THR A 32 7.19 11.03 -11.87
N GLN A 33 6.57 11.04 -13.05
CA GLN A 33 5.14 11.33 -13.20
C GLN A 33 4.34 10.05 -13.04
N PHE A 34 3.42 10.03 -12.08
CA PHE A 34 2.55 8.88 -11.84
C PHE A 34 1.11 9.15 -12.26
N GLN A 35 0.49 8.15 -12.89
CA GLN A 35 -0.94 7.97 -12.90
C GLN A 35 -1.33 7.12 -11.68
N LEU A 36 -2.25 7.61 -10.85
CA LEU A 36 -2.76 6.90 -9.68
C LEU A 36 -4.03 6.11 -10.04
N LEU A 37 -4.09 4.85 -9.63
CA LEU A 37 -5.27 3.99 -9.77
C LEU A 37 -5.66 3.44 -8.41
N PHE A 38 -6.82 3.87 -7.89
CA PHE A 38 -7.29 3.49 -6.58
C PHE A 38 -8.34 2.38 -6.62
N GLN A 39 -8.23 1.39 -5.75
CA GLN A 39 -9.11 0.22 -5.69
C GLN A 39 -9.36 -0.20 -4.24
N THR A 40 -10.54 -0.72 -3.95
CA THR A 40 -10.82 -1.43 -2.69
C THR A 40 -10.46 -2.90 -2.86
N ILE A 41 -9.85 -3.51 -1.85
CA ILE A 41 -9.37 -4.91 -1.94
C ILE A 41 -9.89 -5.78 -0.80
N GLY A 42 -10.19 -7.04 -1.11
CA GLY A 42 -10.58 -8.05 -0.12
C GLY A 42 -9.38 -8.70 0.59
N SER A 43 -9.68 -9.57 1.56
CA SER A 43 -8.68 -10.28 2.39
C SER A 43 -7.70 -11.16 1.60
N GLY A 44 -8.12 -11.69 0.45
CA GLY A 44 -7.25 -12.48 -0.44
C GLY A 44 -6.00 -11.73 -0.91
N HIS A 45 -6.02 -10.39 -0.91
CA HIS A 45 -4.83 -9.60 -1.26
C HIS A 45 -3.78 -9.55 -0.16
N ALA A 46 -4.17 -9.69 1.11
CA ALA A 46 -3.22 -9.78 2.20
C ALA A 46 -2.44 -11.10 2.17
N ALA A 47 -3.07 -12.18 1.69
CA ALA A 47 -2.41 -13.49 1.51
C ALA A 47 -1.23 -13.45 0.52
N LEU A 48 -1.23 -12.46 -0.39
CA LEU A 48 -0.19 -12.28 -1.40
C LEU A 48 1.05 -11.52 -0.87
N VAL A 49 0.94 -10.91 0.31
CA VAL A 49 2.00 -10.03 0.84
C VAL A 49 2.42 -10.37 2.25
N LEU A 50 1.56 -10.98 3.06
CA LEU A 50 1.90 -11.41 4.41
C LEU A 50 2.49 -12.82 4.41
N PRO A 51 3.50 -13.11 5.24
CA PRO A 51 3.95 -14.47 5.50
C PRO A 51 2.78 -15.37 5.90
N LYS A 52 2.77 -16.63 5.43
CA LYS A 52 1.64 -17.56 5.61
C LYS A 52 1.15 -17.67 7.05
N ALA A 53 2.08 -17.78 8.01
CA ALA A 53 1.75 -17.88 9.43
C ALA A 53 1.05 -16.60 9.94
N GLN A 54 1.53 -15.41 9.55
CA GLN A 54 0.91 -14.13 9.92
C GLN A 54 -0.46 -13.97 9.26
N PHE A 55 -0.58 -14.31 7.97
CA PHE A 55 -1.87 -14.27 7.28
C PHE A 55 -2.91 -15.16 7.95
N GLN A 56 -2.56 -16.39 8.31
CA GLN A 56 -3.48 -17.31 8.99
C GLN A 56 -3.99 -16.72 10.32
N LEU A 57 -3.11 -16.13 11.12
CA LEU A 57 -3.48 -15.50 12.40
C LEU A 57 -4.31 -14.23 12.25
N LEU A 58 -4.09 -13.47 11.19
CA LEU A 58 -4.68 -12.14 11.01
C LEU A 58 -5.88 -12.11 10.07
N SER A 59 -6.07 -13.14 9.24
CA SER A 59 -7.08 -13.18 8.16
C SER A 59 -8.50 -12.88 8.64
N GLU A 60 -8.89 -13.38 9.81
CA GLU A 60 -10.21 -13.13 10.42
C GLU A 60 -10.40 -11.66 10.85
N LYS A 61 -9.31 -10.94 11.08
CA LYS A 61 -9.30 -9.53 11.49
C LYS A 61 -9.23 -8.58 10.29
N ILE A 62 -9.01 -9.09 9.08
CA ILE A 62 -8.93 -8.25 7.88
C ILE A 62 -10.34 -7.77 7.52
N GLY A 63 -10.51 -6.46 7.47
CA GLY A 63 -11.79 -5.83 7.12
C GLY A 63 -12.08 -5.83 5.63
N SER A 64 -13.24 -5.29 5.26
CA SER A 64 -13.60 -4.99 3.86
C SER A 64 -12.95 -3.72 3.33
N ASP A 65 -12.47 -2.85 4.23
CA ASP A 65 -12.14 -1.45 3.90
C ASP A 65 -10.66 -1.26 3.55
N ASN A 66 -10.05 -2.28 2.94
CA ASN A 66 -8.64 -2.23 2.58
C ASN A 66 -8.45 -1.44 1.29
N LEU A 67 -7.37 -0.68 1.22
CA LEU A 67 -7.03 0.17 0.10
C LEU A 67 -5.93 -0.46 -0.75
N CYS A 68 -6.02 -0.30 -2.06
CA CYS A 68 -4.91 -0.48 -2.99
C CYS A 68 -4.76 0.75 -3.87
N ILE A 69 -3.54 1.28 -4.00
CA ILE A 69 -3.19 2.35 -4.93
C ILE A 69 -2.08 1.83 -5.83
N THR A 70 -2.28 1.85 -7.13
CA THR A 70 -1.22 1.56 -8.10
C THR A 70 -0.69 2.87 -8.68
N PHE A 71 0.61 3.08 -8.52
CA PHE A 71 1.37 4.19 -9.08
C PHE A 71 1.97 3.72 -10.41
N LYS A 72 1.46 4.24 -11.52
CA LYS A 72 1.95 3.93 -12.87
C LYS A 72 2.79 5.07 -13.42
N ALA A 73 4.07 4.82 -13.61
CA ALA A 73 5.00 5.71 -14.27
C ALA A 73 5.15 5.38 -15.76
N LYS A 74 5.91 6.22 -16.46
CA LYS A 74 6.33 5.97 -17.84
C LYS A 74 7.22 4.73 -17.95
N HIS A 75 8.16 4.56 -17.01
CA HIS A 75 9.03 3.39 -16.97
C HIS A 75 8.48 2.33 -15.99
N PHE A 76 8.38 1.09 -16.46
CA PHE A 76 7.79 0.01 -15.67
C PHE A 76 8.53 -0.24 -14.34
N SER A 77 9.85 -0.03 -14.31
CA SER A 77 10.70 -0.17 -13.11
C SER A 77 10.35 0.84 -12.00
N GLU A 78 9.64 1.91 -12.32
CA GLU A 78 9.21 2.92 -11.35
C GLU A 78 7.77 2.66 -10.86
N ASN A 79 7.07 1.69 -11.45
CA ASN A 79 5.73 1.34 -11.00
C ASN A 79 5.79 0.70 -9.61
N PHE A 80 4.90 1.13 -8.71
CA PHE A 80 4.74 0.49 -7.43
C PHE A 80 3.28 0.45 -6.99
N LYS A 81 2.99 -0.39 -6.00
CA LYS A 81 1.68 -0.57 -5.41
C LYS A 81 1.75 -0.33 -3.92
N LEU A 82 0.79 0.43 -3.43
CA LEU A 82 0.48 0.60 -2.03
C LEU A 82 -0.72 -0.26 -1.69
N ARG A 83 -0.67 -1.01 -0.59
CA ARG A 83 -1.88 -1.57 0.03
C ARG A 83 -1.93 -1.26 1.50
N PHE A 84 -3.07 -0.83 1.98
CA PHE A 84 -3.29 -0.51 3.39
C PHE A 84 -4.43 -1.36 3.95
N PHE A 85 -4.16 -1.98 5.09
CA PHE A 85 -5.08 -2.86 5.81
C PHE A 85 -5.35 -2.24 7.18
N PRO A 86 -6.37 -1.36 7.30
CA PRO A 86 -6.57 -0.54 8.49
C PRO A 86 -6.72 -1.36 9.76
N LYS A 87 -7.57 -2.39 9.76
CA LYS A 87 -7.87 -3.21 10.95
C LYS A 87 -6.67 -3.91 11.57
N ILE A 88 -5.66 -4.24 10.76
CA ILE A 88 -4.42 -4.88 11.21
C ILE A 88 -3.24 -3.91 11.20
N ARG A 89 -3.50 -2.60 11.01
CA ARG A 89 -2.50 -1.52 11.03
C ARG A 89 -1.27 -1.80 10.18
N THR A 90 -1.50 -2.33 8.97
CA THR A 90 -0.41 -2.76 8.08
C THR A 90 -0.46 -1.99 6.76
N LEU A 91 0.68 -1.42 6.39
CA LEU A 91 0.94 -0.86 5.07
C LEU A 91 1.90 -1.77 4.32
N THR A 92 1.65 -2.00 3.04
CA THR A 92 2.59 -2.68 2.16
C THR A 92 2.91 -1.82 0.95
N LEU A 93 4.18 -1.74 0.60
CA LEU A 93 4.64 -1.18 -0.67
C LEU A 93 5.27 -2.30 -1.48
N SER A 94 4.98 -2.36 -2.77
CA SER A 94 5.54 -3.38 -3.64
C SER A 94 5.93 -2.82 -4.99
N GLY A 95 7.10 -3.17 -5.49
CA GLY A 95 7.63 -2.67 -6.75
C GLY A 95 8.72 -3.58 -7.30
N TYR A 96 9.16 -3.29 -8.52
CA TYR A 96 10.25 -4.01 -9.15
C TYR A 96 11.60 -3.36 -8.87
N TYR A 97 12.62 -4.19 -8.77
CA TYR A 97 14.04 -3.83 -8.68
C TYR A 97 14.86 -4.83 -9.50
N ASN A 98 16.19 -4.69 -9.47
CA ASN A 98 17.10 -5.45 -10.33
C ASN A 98 16.98 -6.98 -10.18
N GLU A 99 16.65 -7.51 -8.99
CA GLU A 99 16.52 -8.96 -8.77
C GLU A 99 15.06 -9.46 -8.77
N GLY A 100 14.10 -8.60 -9.13
CA GLY A 100 12.70 -8.97 -9.28
C GLY A 100 11.75 -8.08 -8.50
N MET A 101 10.76 -8.67 -7.83
CA MET A 101 9.77 -7.93 -7.05
C MET A 101 10.18 -7.89 -5.58
N ALA A 102 10.03 -6.74 -4.94
CA ALA A 102 10.22 -6.55 -3.51
C ALA A 102 8.91 -6.04 -2.87
N HIS A 103 8.72 -6.44 -1.62
CA HIS A 103 7.60 -6.05 -0.77
C HIS A 103 8.15 -5.50 0.54
N LEU A 104 7.88 -4.24 0.83
CA LEU A 104 8.03 -3.66 2.16
C LEU A 104 6.73 -3.91 2.92
N ILE A 105 6.79 -4.57 4.06
CA ILE A 105 5.69 -4.67 5.03
C ILE A 105 6.02 -3.73 6.18
N TYR A 106 5.20 -2.71 6.35
CA TYR A 106 5.33 -1.71 7.40
C TYR A 106 4.21 -1.89 8.43
N ILE A 107 4.60 -2.09 9.68
CA ILE A 107 3.72 -2.19 10.85
C ILE A 107 4.27 -1.21 11.89
N PRO A 108 3.43 -0.35 12.50
CA PRO A 108 3.86 0.51 13.59
C PRO A 108 4.51 -0.29 14.71
N ASP A 109 5.51 0.31 15.36
CA ASP A 109 6.20 -0.22 16.55
C ASP A 109 7.01 -1.51 16.33
N ASN A 110 6.88 -2.18 15.17
CA ASN A 110 7.52 -3.46 14.88
C ASN A 110 8.50 -3.39 13.70
N ASN A 111 8.95 -2.17 13.35
CA ASN A 111 9.77 -1.86 12.18
C ASN A 111 9.18 -2.41 10.87
N TYR A 112 10.00 -2.40 9.82
CA TYR A 112 9.65 -2.90 8.51
C TYR A 112 10.31 -4.26 8.23
N ASN A 113 9.62 -5.09 7.44
CA ASN A 113 10.16 -6.34 6.91
C ASN A 113 10.19 -6.29 5.39
N TRP A 114 11.27 -6.77 4.80
CA TRP A 114 11.43 -6.87 3.36
C TRP A 114 11.26 -8.31 2.90
N LEU A 115 10.38 -8.53 1.92
CA LEU A 115 10.20 -9.83 1.26
C LEU A 115 10.44 -9.71 -0.24
N ASN A 116 10.98 -10.75 -0.87
CA ASN A 116 10.99 -10.88 -2.32
C ASN A 116 9.64 -11.37 -2.87
N GLY A 117 9.48 -11.42 -4.19
CA GLY A 117 8.25 -11.89 -4.85
C GLY A 117 7.86 -13.34 -4.60
N ARG A 118 8.71 -14.12 -3.92
CA ARG A 118 8.40 -15.48 -3.45
C ARG A 118 8.01 -15.53 -1.97
N GLY A 119 8.01 -14.39 -1.28
CA GLY A 119 7.69 -14.27 0.14
C GLY A 119 8.83 -14.62 1.08
N TYR A 120 10.07 -14.74 0.60
CA TYR A 120 11.25 -14.92 1.46
C TYR A 120 11.76 -13.58 1.96
N GLU A 121 12.18 -13.55 3.22
CA GLU A 121 12.82 -12.38 3.82
C GLU A 121 14.12 -12.05 3.10
N ILE A 122 14.32 -10.77 2.84
CA ILE A 122 15.51 -10.20 2.22
C ILE A 122 15.94 -8.96 2.99
N THR A 123 17.16 -8.50 2.76
CA THR A 123 17.58 -7.17 3.20
C THR A 123 16.95 -6.08 2.33
N SER A 124 17.01 -4.82 2.79
CA SER A 124 16.53 -3.68 2.02
C SER A 124 17.20 -3.66 0.62
N PRO A 125 16.42 -3.58 -0.48
CA PRO A 125 16.96 -3.67 -1.83
C PRO A 125 17.62 -2.34 -2.27
N ASP A 126 18.87 -2.42 -2.75
CA ASP A 126 19.76 -1.26 -2.99
C ASP A 126 19.16 -0.11 -3.83
N SER A 127 18.26 -0.39 -4.78
CA SER A 127 17.76 0.63 -5.71
C SER A 127 16.45 1.30 -5.29
N ILE A 128 15.69 0.69 -4.38
CA ILE A 128 14.31 1.10 -4.06
C ILE A 128 14.02 1.09 -2.56
N GLY A 129 14.88 0.48 -1.76
CA GLY A 129 14.69 0.22 -0.33
C GLY A 129 14.43 1.49 0.46
N GLU A 130 15.40 2.40 0.48
CA GLU A 130 15.30 3.68 1.19
C GLU A 130 14.09 4.50 0.74
N LYS A 131 13.78 4.52 -0.57
CA LYS A 131 12.63 5.23 -1.10
C LYS A 131 11.31 4.67 -0.56
N PHE A 132 11.18 3.34 -0.50
CA PHE A 132 9.96 2.73 0.03
C PHE A 132 9.85 2.90 1.54
N GLU A 133 10.95 2.85 2.28
CA GLU A 133 10.97 3.13 3.72
C GLU A 133 10.53 4.58 4.00
N LEU A 134 11.06 5.56 3.25
CA LEU A 134 10.62 6.96 3.31
C LEU A 134 9.15 7.14 2.93
N LEU A 135 8.70 6.46 1.87
CA LEU A 135 7.29 6.46 1.49
C LEU A 135 6.40 5.92 2.61
N ALA A 136 6.77 4.78 3.20
CA ALA A 136 5.98 4.15 4.26
C ALA A 136 5.87 5.08 5.48
N ASN A 137 6.97 5.71 5.89
CA ASN A 137 6.99 6.66 7.01
C ASN A 137 6.11 7.88 6.78
N LYS A 138 5.93 8.33 5.53
CA LYS A 138 5.06 9.47 5.20
C LYS A 138 3.60 9.07 4.97
N LEU A 139 3.38 7.95 4.26
CA LEU A 139 2.05 7.49 3.89
C LEU A 139 1.31 6.89 5.07
N TYR A 140 1.98 6.15 5.95
CA TYR A 140 1.30 5.45 7.03
C TYR A 140 0.55 6.40 7.98
N PRO A 141 1.16 7.49 8.53
CA PRO A 141 0.44 8.42 9.40
C PRO A 141 -0.76 9.07 8.72
N PHE A 142 -0.59 9.49 7.45
CA PHE A 142 -1.66 10.08 6.65
C PHE A 142 -2.82 9.10 6.41
N LEU A 143 -2.52 7.86 6.04
CA LEU A 143 -3.52 6.80 5.86
C LEU A 143 -4.19 6.44 7.18
N GLN A 144 -3.47 6.50 8.30
CA GLN A 144 -4.05 6.27 9.61
C GLN A 144 -5.07 7.35 9.95
N GLU A 145 -4.73 8.63 9.80
CA GLU A 145 -5.64 9.76 10.06
C GLU A 145 -6.91 9.68 9.19
N PHE A 146 -6.80 9.20 7.95
CA PHE A 146 -7.95 9.10 7.06
C PHE A 146 -8.89 7.93 7.39
N TYR A 147 -8.38 6.85 8.00
CA TYR A 147 -9.13 5.61 8.24
C TYR A 147 -9.50 5.35 9.71
N PHE A 148 -9.01 6.17 10.65
CA PHE A 148 -9.24 6.06 12.10
C PHE A 148 -9.68 7.39 12.70
#